data_AF-A0A349VY27-F1
#
_entry.id   AF-A0A349VY27-F1
#
_cell.length_a   1.000
_cell.length_b   1.000
_cell.length_c   1.000
_cell.angle_alpha   90.00
_cell.angle_beta   90.00
_cell.angle_gamma   90.00
#
_symmetry.space_group_name_H-M   'P 1'
#
loop_
_entity.id
_entity.type
_entity.pdbx_description
1 polymer ?
#
loop_
_entity_poly.entity_id
_entity_poly.type
_entity_poly.pdbx_seq_one_letter_code
_entity_poly.pdbx_strand_id
1 'polypeptide(L)'
;MALNYVWVAFFLITFAVALVKLIFFGDTEIFQQIVNSIFDSAKTGAEISLGLIGMMSFALGIMKIGEKGGMINIFAKIVGPFFHKLFPEIPRNHPALGSILMNFSANALGLDNAATPLGLKAMKELQELNPNKETATNAQIMFIVLNASSLTLLPISIMAYRKEAGAPDPSD
;
A
#
# COMPACT_ATOMS: atom_id res chain seq x y z
N MET A 1 8.70 -9.35 16.99
CA MET A 1 10.05 -9.88 17.28
C MET A 1 10.94 -9.92 16.04
N ALA A 2 10.53 -10.54 14.92
CA ALA A 2 11.34 -10.60 13.69
C ALA A 2 11.83 -9.24 13.16
N LEU A 3 10.96 -8.20 13.17
CA LEU A 3 11.30 -6.87 12.65
C LEU A 3 12.47 -6.21 13.39
N ASN A 4 12.59 -6.42 14.71
CA ASN A 4 13.68 -5.86 15.50
C ASN A 4 15.03 -6.50 15.11
N TYR A 5 15.03 -7.81 14.84
CA TYR A 5 16.22 -8.50 14.37
C TYR A 5 16.67 -8.01 12.99
N VAL A 6 15.72 -7.78 12.09
CA VAL A 6 16.02 -7.23 10.75
C VAL A 6 16.64 -5.83 10.85
N TRP A 7 16.07 -4.96 11.68
CA TRP A 7 16.61 -3.61 11.90
C TRP A 7 18.02 -3.61 12.47
N VAL A 8 18.26 -4.41 13.51
CA VAL A 8 19.59 -4.52 14.11
C VAL A 8 20.59 -5.11 13.11
N ALA A 9 20.17 -6.10 12.30
CA ALA A 9 21.01 -6.67 11.26
C ALA A 9 21.44 -5.63 10.22
N PHE A 10 20.54 -4.74 9.76
CA PHE A 10 20.91 -3.69 8.81
C PHE A 10 22.01 -2.77 9.35
N PHE A 11 21.92 -2.34 10.61
CA PHE A 11 22.95 -1.50 11.23
C PHE A 11 24.27 -2.24 11.41
N LEU A 12 24.23 -3.48 11.92
CA LEU A 12 25.44 -4.27 12.15
C LEU A 12 26.16 -4.61 10.85
N ILE A 13 25.43 -5.00 9.80
CA ILE A 13 26.00 -5.30 8.48
C ILE A 13 26.62 -4.03 7.88
N THR A 14 25.91 -2.90 7.93
CA THR A 14 26.43 -1.62 7.42
C THR A 14 27.71 -1.21 8.14
N PHE A 15 27.74 -1.35 9.47
CA PHE A 15 28.93 -1.05 10.28
C PHE A 15 30.10 -2.00 9.97
N ALA A 16 29.84 -3.30 9.85
CA ALA A 16 30.87 -4.28 9.50
C ALA A 16 31.46 -4.00 8.10
N VAL A 17 30.63 -3.68 7.12
CA VAL A 17 31.07 -3.31 5.77
C VAL A 17 31.89 -2.01 5.79
N ALA A 18 31.47 -1.02 6.58
CA ALA A 18 32.21 0.23 6.75
C ALA A 18 33.60 0.00 7.35
N LEU A 19 33.70 -0.87 8.37
CA LEU A 19 35.00 -1.25 8.96
C LEU A 19 35.90 -2.00 7.98
N VAL A 20 35.35 -2.92 7.17
CA VAL A 20 36.11 -3.61 6.14
C VAL A 20 36.65 -2.62 5.11
N LYS A 21 35.82 -1.66 4.65
CA LYS A 21 36.25 -0.60 3.73
C LYS A 21 37.31 0.33 4.34
N LEU A 22 37.17 0.68 5.61
CA LEU A 22 38.15 1.51 6.31
C LEU A 22 39.51 0.79 6.44
N ILE A 23 39.50 -0.48 6.88
CA ILE A 23 40.72 -1.20 7.27
C ILE A 23 41.41 -1.85 6.05
N PHE A 24 40.66 -2.45 5.12
CA PHE A 24 41.24 -3.17 3.98
C PHE A 24 41.36 -2.32 2.71
N PHE A 25 40.50 -1.31 2.53
CA PHE A 25 40.51 -0.43 1.36
C PHE A 25 41.01 0.99 1.66
N GLY A 26 41.28 1.32 2.93
CA GLY A 26 41.82 2.63 3.34
C GLY A 26 40.85 3.79 3.15
N ASP A 27 39.56 3.51 2.98
CA ASP A 27 38.53 4.53 2.70
C ASP A 27 38.15 5.27 3.98
N THR A 28 38.83 6.39 4.25
CA THR A 28 38.57 7.24 5.43
C THR A 28 37.27 8.02 5.35
N GLU A 29 36.69 8.13 4.15
CA GLU A 29 35.46 8.91 3.92
C GLU A 29 34.20 8.06 4.09
N ILE A 30 34.31 6.74 4.20
CA ILE A 30 33.16 5.83 4.23
C ILE A 30 32.11 6.19 5.29
N PHE A 31 32.54 6.61 6.48
CA PHE A 31 31.62 7.02 7.55
C PHE A 31 30.92 8.36 7.23
N GLN A 32 31.63 9.31 6.60
CA GLN A 32 31.03 10.56 6.15
C GLN A 32 30.03 10.33 5.01
N GLN A 33 30.35 9.44 4.07
CA GLN A 33 29.45 9.05 2.98
C GLN A 33 28.19 8.38 3.51
N ILE A 34 28.29 7.51 4.52
CA ILE A 34 27.11 6.91 5.18
C ILE A 34 26.22 7.98 5.79
N VAL A 35 26.80 8.93 6.54
CA VAL A 35 26.03 10.03 7.16
C VAL A 35 25.36 10.89 6.10
N ASN A 36 26.08 11.28 5.04
CA ASN A 36 25.51 12.05 3.93
C ASN A 36 24.37 11.29 3.23
N SER A 37 24.56 9.99 2.98
CA SER A 37 23.55 9.14 2.35
C SER A 37 22.26 9.06 3.19
N ILE A 38 22.36 9.10 4.52
CA ILE A 38 21.20 9.16 5.40
C ILE A 38 20.43 10.47 5.19
N PHE A 39 21.12 11.61 5.12
CA PHE A 39 20.48 12.92 4.87
C PHE A 39 19.88 13.01 3.46
N ASP A 40 20.57 12.52 2.44
CA ASP A 40 20.06 12.50 1.07
C ASP A 40 18.83 11.59 0.93
N SER A 41 18.85 10.43 1.59
CA SER A 41 17.69 9.54 1.66
C SER A 41 16.52 10.19 2.39
N ALA A 42 16.78 10.92 3.47
CA ALA A 42 15.75 11.66 4.20
C ALA A 42 15.13 12.77 3.34
N LYS A 43 15.95 13.53 2.60
CA LYS A 43 15.49 14.56 1.65
C LYS A 43 14.62 13.95 0.56
N THR A 44 15.10 12.88 -0.07
CA THR A 44 14.35 12.14 -1.10
C THR A 44 13.01 11.66 -0.56
N GLY A 45 13.00 11.07 0.64
CA GLY A 45 11.77 10.64 1.32
C GLY A 45 10.80 11.79 1.58
N ALA A 46 11.29 12.97 1.98
CA ALA A 46 10.47 14.16 2.19
C ALA A 46 9.88 14.71 0.89
N GLU A 47 10.66 14.78 -0.19
CA GLU A 47 10.22 15.23 -1.51
C GLU A 47 9.12 14.32 -2.06
N ILE A 48 9.32 12.99 -1.99
CA ILE A 48 8.30 12.00 -2.38
C ILE A 48 7.04 12.16 -1.53
N SER A 49 7.19 12.30 -0.21
CA SER A 49 6.06 12.42 0.71
C SER A 49 5.21 13.66 0.42
N LEU A 50 5.83 14.80 0.09
CA LEU A 50 5.11 16.02 -0.27
C LEU A 50 4.25 15.84 -1.52
N GLY A 51 4.79 15.19 -2.57
CA GLY A 51 4.02 14.86 -3.77
C GLY A 51 2.84 13.93 -3.47
N LEU A 52 3.09 12.88 -2.67
CA LEU A 52 2.06 11.93 -2.26
C LEU A 52 0.95 12.58 -1.44
N ILE A 53 1.27 13.49 -0.51
CA ILE A 53 0.25 14.17 0.32
C ILE A 53 -0.78 14.90 -0.55
N GLY A 54 -0.34 15.64 -1.57
CA GLY A 54 -1.24 16.38 -2.46
C GLY A 54 -2.16 15.44 -3.24
N MET A 55 -1.57 14.45 -3.90
CA MET A 55 -2.31 13.46 -4.69
C MET A 55 -3.28 12.65 -3.82
N MET A 56 -2.85 12.19 -2.64
CA MET A 56 -3.66 11.43 -1.70
C MET A 56 -4.82 12.26 -1.15
N SER A 57 -4.56 13.51 -0.78
CA SER A 57 -5.60 14.41 -0.27
C SER A 57 -6.71 14.62 -1.31
N PHE A 58 -6.34 14.76 -2.58
CA PHE A 58 -7.28 14.86 -3.69
C PHE A 58 -8.06 13.56 -3.92
N ALA A 59 -7.36 12.43 -4.05
CA ALA A 59 -7.97 11.13 -4.31
C ALA A 59 -8.91 10.69 -3.18
N LEU A 60 -8.46 10.79 -1.92
CA LEU A 60 -9.26 10.50 -0.74
C LEU A 60 -10.43 11.48 -0.60
N GLY A 61 -10.25 12.75 -0.98
CA GLY A 61 -11.31 13.76 -1.01
C GLY A 61 -12.45 13.37 -1.93
N ILE A 62 -12.15 13.03 -3.20
CA ILE A 62 -13.14 12.53 -4.17
C ILE A 62 -13.84 11.27 -3.65
N MET A 63 -13.08 10.33 -3.11
CA MET A 63 -13.62 9.09 -2.59
C MET A 63 -14.58 9.33 -1.41
N LYS A 64 -14.24 10.24 -0.51
CA LYS A 64 -15.09 10.62 0.63
C LYS A 64 -16.38 11.34 0.18
N ILE A 65 -16.33 12.08 -0.92
CA ILE A 65 -17.53 12.63 -1.56
C ILE A 65 -18.39 11.50 -2.13
N GLY A 66 -17.80 10.53 -2.82
CA GLY A 66 -18.51 9.36 -3.35
C GLY A 66 -19.13 8.47 -2.27
N GLU A 67 -18.46 8.32 -1.12
CA GLU A 67 -18.96 7.60 0.06
C GLU A 67 -20.19 8.31 0.64
N LYS A 68 -20.07 9.61 0.92
CA LYS A 68 -21.18 10.42 1.45
C LYS A 68 -22.34 10.58 0.47
N GLY A 69 -22.04 10.59 -0.83
CA GLY A 69 -23.04 10.66 -1.91
C GLY A 69 -23.76 9.33 -2.18
N GLY A 70 -23.41 8.24 -1.47
CA GLY A 70 -24.09 6.95 -1.61
C GLY A 70 -23.75 6.17 -2.88
N MET A 71 -22.89 6.71 -3.76
CA MET A 71 -22.42 6.04 -4.98
C MET A 71 -21.73 4.70 -4.65
N ILE A 72 -21.02 4.66 -3.53
CA ILE A 72 -20.37 3.45 -3.03
C ILE A 72 -21.39 2.37 -2.64
N ASN A 73 -22.49 2.75 -1.98
CA ASN A 73 -23.55 1.80 -1.62
C ASN A 73 -24.26 1.24 -2.86
N ILE A 74 -24.38 2.02 -3.94
CA ILE A 74 -24.94 1.56 -5.21
C ILE A 74 -24.00 0.54 -5.85
N PHE A 75 -22.71 0.86 -5.95
CA PHE A 75 -21.71 -0.05 -6.50
C PHE A 75 -21.59 -1.33 -5.68
N ALA A 76 -21.62 -1.22 -4.35
CA ALA A 76 -21.62 -2.35 -3.44
C ALA A 76 -22.86 -3.26 -3.60
N LYS A 77 -24.03 -2.71 -3.95
CA LYS A 77 -25.21 -3.52 -4.28
C LYS A 77 -25.08 -4.25 -5.61
N ILE A 78 -24.49 -3.61 -6.62
CA ILE A 78 -24.29 -4.20 -7.95
C ILE A 78 -23.26 -5.34 -7.91
N VAL A 79 -22.15 -5.12 -7.20
CA VAL A 79 -21.03 -6.07 -7.14
C VAL A 79 -21.12 -7.02 -5.93
N GLY A 80 -22.01 -6.71 -4.98
CA GLY A 80 -22.31 -7.50 -3.78
C GLY A 80 -22.62 -8.99 -3.98
N PRO A 81 -23.38 -9.44 -5.00
CA PRO A 81 -23.63 -10.88 -5.20
C PRO A 81 -22.37 -11.66 -5.58
N PHE A 82 -21.43 -11.04 -6.30
CA PHE A 82 -20.14 -11.65 -6.61
C PHE A 82 -19.28 -11.77 -5.35
N PHE A 83 -19.17 -10.69 -4.56
CA PHE A 83 -18.36 -10.69 -3.34
C PHE A 83 -18.96 -11.57 -2.23
N HIS A 84 -20.28 -11.74 -2.16
CA HIS A 84 -20.89 -12.71 -1.23
C HIS A 84 -20.50 -14.16 -1.55
N LYS A 85 -20.31 -14.49 -2.83
CA LYS A 85 -19.84 -15.81 -3.24
C LYS A 85 -18.35 -15.99 -2.94
N LEU A 86 -17.58 -14.90 -3.02
CA LEU A 86 -16.14 -14.87 -2.81
C LEU A 86 -15.75 -14.87 -1.32
N PHE A 87 -16.59 -14.24 -0.48
CA PHE A 87 -16.43 -14.12 0.96
C PHE A 87 -17.62 -14.73 1.72
N PRO A 88 -17.80 -16.07 1.67
CA PRO A 88 -18.94 -16.74 2.29
C PRO A 88 -18.95 -16.66 3.81
N GLU A 89 -17.79 -16.42 4.44
CA GLU A 89 -17.62 -16.33 5.89
C GLU A 89 -18.02 -14.96 6.48
N ILE A 90 -18.31 -13.96 5.63
CA ILE A 90 -18.72 -12.62 6.08
C ILE A 90 -20.26 -12.59 6.23
N PRO A 91 -20.81 -12.19 7.40
CA PRO A 91 -22.24 -12.06 7.58
C PRO A 91 -22.87 -11.06 6.59
N ARG A 92 -24.10 -11.36 6.14
CA ARG A 92 -24.86 -10.43 5.29
C ARG A 92 -25.03 -9.10 6.01
N ASN A 93 -24.75 -7.99 5.32
CA ASN A 93 -24.76 -6.61 5.85
C ASN A 93 -23.65 -6.25 6.86
N HIS A 94 -22.59 -7.04 7.01
CA HIS A 94 -21.43 -6.62 7.80
C HIS A 94 -20.63 -5.51 7.08
N PRO A 95 -20.15 -4.46 7.78
CA PRO A 95 -19.39 -3.36 7.17
C PRO A 95 -18.12 -3.80 6.44
N ALA A 96 -17.52 -4.92 6.85
CA ALA A 96 -16.36 -5.54 6.19
C ALA A 96 -16.53 -5.67 4.67
N LEU A 97 -17.72 -6.08 4.22
CA LEU A 97 -17.98 -6.25 2.78
C LEU A 97 -17.89 -4.90 2.04
N GLY A 98 -18.42 -3.84 2.64
CA GLY A 98 -18.34 -2.48 2.09
C GLY A 98 -16.90 -1.96 2.00
N SER A 99 -16.11 -2.14 3.05
CA SER A 99 -14.70 -1.74 3.06
C SER A 99 -13.85 -2.53 2.05
N ILE A 100 -14.10 -3.83 1.88
CA ILE A 100 -13.46 -4.67 0.85
C ILE A 100 -13.82 -4.19 -0.56
N LEU A 101 -15.09 -3.87 -0.79
CA LEU A 101 -15.57 -3.34 -2.07
C LEU A 101 -14.93 -1.97 -2.37
N MET A 102 -14.83 -1.09 -1.38
CA MET A 102 -14.14 0.21 -1.53
C MET A 102 -12.65 0.03 -1.82
N ASN A 103 -12.00 -0.84 -1.03
CA ASN A 103 -10.82 -1.63 -1.35
C ASN A 103 -10.55 -1.78 -2.85
N PHE A 104 -11.33 -2.71 -3.39
CA PHE A 104 -11.19 -3.20 -4.74
C PHE A 104 -11.51 -2.14 -5.78
N SER A 105 -12.55 -1.32 -5.57
CA SER A 105 -12.90 -0.23 -6.47
C SER A 105 -11.80 0.84 -6.56
N ALA A 106 -11.13 1.15 -5.44
CA ALA A 106 -10.01 2.08 -5.43
C ALA A 106 -8.84 1.56 -6.28
N ASN A 107 -8.44 0.30 -6.08
CA ASN A 107 -7.42 -0.36 -6.89
C ASN A 107 -7.82 -0.45 -8.38
N ALA A 108 -9.08 -0.81 -8.67
CA ALA A 108 -9.56 -0.95 -10.03
C ALA A 108 -9.54 0.38 -10.81
N LEU A 109 -9.79 1.50 -10.12
CA LEU A 109 -9.74 2.85 -10.70
C LEU A 109 -8.32 3.46 -10.70
N GLY A 110 -7.29 2.72 -10.27
CA GLY A 110 -5.92 3.20 -10.19
C GLY A 110 -5.69 4.21 -9.05
N LEU A 111 -6.58 4.26 -8.06
CA LEU A 111 -6.47 5.10 -6.87
C LEU A 111 -5.73 4.35 -5.75
N ASP A 112 -4.56 3.78 -6.06
CA ASP A 112 -3.84 2.84 -5.20
C ASP A 112 -3.48 3.45 -3.83
N ASN A 113 -3.16 4.75 -3.81
CA ASN A 113 -2.88 5.46 -2.57
C ASN A 113 -4.13 5.59 -1.66
N ALA A 114 -5.33 5.62 -2.23
CA ALA A 114 -6.57 5.59 -1.45
C ALA A 114 -6.95 4.16 -1.04
N ALA A 115 -6.52 3.15 -1.80
CA ALA A 115 -6.82 1.76 -1.52
C ALA A 115 -6.15 1.24 -0.26
N THR A 116 -4.91 1.63 0.04
CA THR A 116 -4.17 1.16 1.23
C THR A 116 -4.89 1.43 2.57
N PRO A 117 -5.31 2.67 2.90
CA PRO A 117 -6.03 2.91 4.16
C PRO A 117 -7.38 2.19 4.23
N LEU A 118 -8.07 2.04 3.10
CA LEU A 118 -9.30 1.25 3.01
C LEU A 118 -9.05 -0.23 3.22
N GLY A 119 -7.92 -0.75 2.71
CA GLY A 119 -7.52 -2.13 2.88
C GLY A 119 -7.16 -2.44 4.33
N LEU A 120 -6.49 -1.51 5.02
CA LEU A 120 -6.24 -1.64 6.47
C LEU A 120 -7.55 -1.62 7.27
N LYS A 121 -8.51 -0.76 6.91
CA LYS A 121 -9.85 -0.74 7.52
C LYS A 121 -10.59 -2.07 7.28
N ALA A 122 -10.62 -2.56 6.05
CA ALA A 122 -11.22 -3.85 5.70
C ALA A 122 -10.56 -5.01 6.47
N MET A 123 -9.23 -5.02 6.57
CA MET A 123 -8.49 -6.04 7.32
C MET A 123 -8.83 -6.00 8.82
N LYS A 124 -9.01 -4.81 9.40
CA LYS A 124 -9.44 -4.64 10.79
C LYS A 124 -10.85 -5.20 11.02
N GLU A 125 -11.79 -4.87 10.14
CA GLU A 125 -13.18 -5.37 10.19
C GLU A 125 -13.25 -6.89 9.98
N LEU A 126 -12.40 -7.46 9.12
CA LEU A 126 -12.24 -8.91 8.98
C LEU A 126 -11.62 -9.54 10.24
N GLN A 127 -10.65 -8.87 10.85
CA GLN A 127 -10.02 -9.32 12.08
C GLN A 127 -11.00 -9.31 13.25
N GLU A 128 -12.00 -8.44 13.29
CA GLU A 128 -13.07 -8.47 14.31
C GLU A 128 -13.87 -9.77 14.25
N LEU A 129 -14.18 -10.24 13.04
CA LEU A 129 -14.87 -11.51 12.79
C LEU A 129 -14.00 -12.74 13.03
N ASN A 130 -12.69 -12.57 13.14
CA ASN A 130 -11.76 -13.68 13.31
C ASN A 130 -11.85 -14.28 14.73
N PRO A 131 -12.23 -15.57 14.89
CA PRO A 131 -12.27 -16.23 16.19
C PRO A 131 -10.87 -16.47 16.78
N ASN A 132 -9.82 -16.58 15.96
CA ASN A 132 -8.44 -16.75 16.40
C ASN A 132 -7.56 -15.61 15.87
N LYS A 133 -7.25 -14.63 16.71
CA LYS A 133 -6.51 -13.42 16.29
C LYS A 133 -5.08 -13.70 15.79
N GLU A 134 -4.50 -14.85 16.11
CA GLU A 134 -3.13 -15.22 15.71
C GLU A 134 -3.08 -15.94 14.35
N THR A 135 -4.23 -16.39 13.81
CA THR A 135 -4.30 -17.12 12.54
C THR A 135 -5.21 -16.40 11.56
N ALA A 136 -4.74 -16.18 10.33
CA ALA A 136 -5.54 -15.53 9.30
C ALA A 136 -6.74 -16.41 8.89
N THR A 137 -7.93 -15.81 8.75
CA THR A 137 -9.12 -16.50 8.21
C THR A 137 -9.06 -16.62 6.69
N ASN A 138 -9.90 -17.48 6.11
CA ASN A 138 -10.00 -17.59 4.65
C ASN A 138 -10.42 -16.27 4.01
N ALA A 139 -11.31 -15.51 4.66
CA ALA A 139 -11.67 -14.18 4.21
C ALA A 139 -10.47 -13.20 4.18
N GLN A 140 -9.61 -13.22 5.20
CA GLN A 140 -8.40 -12.38 5.22
C GLN A 140 -7.39 -12.79 4.15
N ILE A 141 -7.16 -14.09 3.98
CA ILE A 141 -6.27 -14.63 2.95
C ILE A 141 -6.80 -14.25 1.57
N MET A 142 -8.09 -14.46 1.31
CA MET A 142 -8.71 -14.12 0.04
C MET A 142 -8.62 -12.63 -0.27
N PHE A 143 -8.84 -11.77 0.72
CA PHE A 143 -8.70 -10.33 0.55
C PHE A 143 -7.29 -9.90 0.15
N ILE A 144 -6.26 -10.51 0.76
CA ILE A 144 -4.85 -10.27 0.40
C ILE A 144 -4.56 -10.79 -1.01
N VAL A 145 -5.01 -12.00 -1.35
CA VAL A 145 -4.80 -12.60 -2.69
C VAL A 145 -5.42 -11.72 -3.78
N LEU A 146 -6.62 -11.19 -3.56
CA LEU A 146 -7.26 -10.28 -4.52
C LEU A 146 -6.49 -8.97 -4.66
N ASN A 147 -6.01 -8.38 -3.57
CA ASN A 147 -5.18 -7.17 -3.63
C ASN A 147 -3.84 -7.43 -4.33
N ALA A 148 -3.24 -8.59 -4.09
CA ALA A 148 -1.98 -9.00 -4.73
C ALA A 148 -2.15 -9.31 -6.23
N SER A 149 -3.36 -9.66 -6.68
CA SER A 149 -3.65 -9.86 -8.11
C SER A 149 -3.70 -8.56 -8.92
N SER A 150 -3.61 -7.39 -8.25
CA SER A 150 -3.49 -6.06 -8.87
C SER A 150 -4.41 -5.84 -10.07
N LEU A 151 -5.70 -6.14 -9.92
CA LEU A 151 -6.68 -5.91 -10.97
C LEU A 151 -6.94 -4.40 -11.14
N THR A 152 -6.11 -3.74 -11.95
CA THR A 152 -6.26 -2.32 -12.30
C THR A 152 -6.93 -2.21 -13.67
N LEU A 153 -8.14 -1.64 -13.73
CA LEU A 153 -8.87 -1.43 -14.98
C LEU A 153 -8.39 -0.18 -15.72
N LEU A 154 -7.99 0.86 -14.97
CA LEU A 154 -7.51 2.13 -15.50
C LEU A 154 -6.09 2.42 -14.97
N PRO A 155 -5.03 2.20 -15.75
CA PRO A 155 -3.65 2.33 -15.28
C PRO A 155 -3.17 3.79 -15.26
N ILE A 156 -3.97 4.71 -14.71
CA ILE A 156 -3.70 6.16 -14.71
C ILE A 156 -2.37 6.48 -14.03
N SER A 157 -2.07 5.82 -12.91
CA SER A 157 -0.81 6.01 -12.16
C SER A 157 0.41 5.59 -12.97
N ILE A 158 0.32 4.45 -13.68
CA ILE A 158 1.39 3.97 -14.55
C ILE A 158 1.58 4.91 -15.75
N MET A 159 0.49 5.40 -16.35
CA MET A 159 0.56 6.39 -17.42
C MET A 159 1.24 7.69 -16.94
N ALA A 160 0.92 8.16 -15.72
CA ALA A 160 1.58 9.34 -15.15
C ALA A 160 3.08 9.12 -14.95
N TYR A 161 3.49 7.99 -14.37
CA TYR A 161 4.90 7.65 -14.21
C TYR A 161 5.64 7.51 -15.55
N ARG A 162 5.00 6.90 -16.56
CA ARG A 162 5.57 6.79 -17.91
C ARG A 162 5.78 8.15 -18.54
N LYS A 163 4.82 9.07 -18.37
CA LYS A 163 4.95 10.45 -18.84
C LYS A 163 6.10 11.19 -18.14
N GLU A 164 6.24 11.05 -16.83
CA GLU A 164 7.36 11.64 -16.07
C GLU A 164 8.71 11.04 -16.49
N ALA A 165 8.75 9.75 -16.83
CA ALA A 165 9.93 9.07 -17.36
C ALA A 165 10.22 9.38 -18.85
N GLY A 166 9.41 10.23 -19.49
CA GLY A 166 9.63 10.69 -20.88
C GLY A 166 9.08 9.78 -21.97
N ALA A 167 8.11 8.90 -21.65
CA ALA A 167 7.47 8.05 -22.65
C ALA A 167 6.73 8.89 -23.73
N PRO A 168 6.93 8.60 -25.04
CA PRO A 168 6.25 9.32 -26.12
C PRO A 168 4.74 9.11 -26.10
N ASP A 169 4.32 7.88 -25.79
CA ASP A 169 2.93 7.53 -25.48
C ASP A 169 2.88 6.89 -24.08
N PRO A 170 2.27 7.56 -23.11
CA PRO A 170 2.07 7.00 -21.77
C PRO A 170 1.10 5.81 -21.71
N SER A 171 0.28 5.61 -22.75
CA SER A 171 -0.83 4.65 -22.78
C SER A 171 -0.59 3.34 -23.53
N ASP A 172 0.52 3.24 -24.29
CA ASP A 172 0.96 2.03 -25.02
C ASP A 172 1.65 0.99 -24.12
#